data_AF-A0A938MA50-F1
#
_entry.id   AF-A0A938MA50-F1
#
_cell.length_a   1.000
_cell.length_b   1.000
_cell.length_c   1.000
_cell.angle_alpha   90.00
_cell.angle_beta   90.00
_cell.angle_gamma   90.00
#
_symmetry.space_group_name_H-M   'P 1'
#
loop_
_entity.id
_entity.type
_entity.pdbx_description
1 polymer ?
#
loop_
_entity_poly.entity_id
_entity_poly.type
_entity_poly.pdbx_seq_one_letter_code
_entity_poly.pdbx_strand_id
1 'polypeptide(L)' 'MPPKVRYEEMFPDEVEAALKKASVAYVPLGSLEWHGPHIAMGNDTLKIHAVCVRIAKRTGGVVLPPTFWGISTGGQ' A
#
# COMPACT_ATOMS: atom_id res chain seq x y z
N MET A 1 17.76 10.18 -4.80
CA MET A 1 16.42 9.61 -5.09
C MET A 1 15.77 9.23 -3.77
N PRO A 2 14.45 9.42 -3.58
CA PRO A 2 13.75 8.88 -2.41
C PRO A 2 13.88 7.35 -2.37
N PRO A 3 13.89 6.71 -1.19
CA PRO A 3 14.04 5.27 -1.07
C PRO A 3 12.89 4.54 -1.78
N LYS A 4 13.24 3.47 -2.47
CA LYS A 4 12.30 2.52 -3.07
C LYS A 4 11.69 1.69 -1.94
N VAL A 5 10.37 1.64 -1.89
CA VAL A 5 9.62 1.02 -0.77
C VAL A 5 8.52 0.08 -1.25
N ARG A 6 8.20 0.05 -2.54
CA ARG A 6 7.17 -0.83 -3.09
C ARG A 6 7.77 -2.18 -3.39
N TYR A 7 7.29 -3.21 -2.70
CA TYR A 7 7.88 -4.54 -2.72
C TYR A 7 7.90 -5.14 -4.13
N GLU A 8 6.84 -4.93 -4.92
CA GLU A 8 6.72 -5.40 -6.31
C GLU A 8 7.71 -4.78 -7.28
N GLU A 9 8.32 -3.64 -6.94
CA GLU A 9 9.32 -3.01 -7.77
C GLU A 9 10.72 -3.50 -7.39
N MET A 10 10.93 -4.04 -6.17
CA MET A 10 12.25 -4.24 -5.54
C MET A 10 12.97 -5.52 -5.99
N PHE A 11 14.30 -5.43 -6.08
CA PHE A 11 15.19 -6.59 -6.19
C PHE A 11 15.49 -7.19 -4.80
N PRO A 12 15.93 -8.46 -4.72
CA PRO A 12 16.18 -9.14 -3.45
C PRO A 12 17.11 -8.40 -2.49
N ASP A 13 18.20 -7.82 -3.01
CA ASP A 13 19.17 -7.04 -2.23
C ASP A 13 18.56 -5.74 -1.66
N GLU A 14 17.66 -5.10 -2.42
CA GLU A 14 16.91 -3.94 -1.94
C GLU A 14 15.97 -4.32 -0.78
N VAL A 15 15.33 -5.51 -0.87
CA VAL A 15 14.44 -6.03 0.19
C VAL A 15 15.24 -6.34 1.45
N GLU A 16 16.38 -7.01 1.33
CA GLU A 16 17.26 -7.27 2.46
C GLU A 16 17.74 -5.99 3.14
N ALA A 17 18.12 -4.98 2.36
CA ALA A 17 18.53 -3.68 2.89
C ALA A 17 17.38 -2.98 3.63
N ALA A 18 16.15 -3.04 3.10
CA ALA A 18 14.97 -2.48 3.75
C ALA A 18 14.66 -3.17 5.09
N LEU A 19 14.72 -4.51 5.14
CA LEU A 19 14.50 -5.29 6.37
C LEU A 19 15.57 -5.01 7.43
N LYS A 20 16.85 -4.91 7.04
CA LYS A 20 17.94 -4.54 7.94
C LYS A 20 17.75 -3.16 8.57
N LYS A 21 17.18 -2.21 7.81
CA LYS A 21 16.87 -0.86 8.29
C LYS A 21 15.63 -0.83 9.19
N ALA A 22 14.56 -1.51 8.78
CA ALA A 22 13.33 -1.65 9.54
C ALA A 22 12.54 -2.88 9.03
N SER A 23 12.40 -3.90 9.88
CA SER A 23 11.62 -5.12 9.61
C SER A 23 10.11 -4.89 9.73
N VAL A 24 9.57 -3.95 8.94
CA VAL A 24 8.15 -3.60 8.91
C VAL A 24 7.59 -3.80 7.51
N ALA A 25 6.45 -4.48 7.43
CA ALA A 25 5.67 -4.60 6.20
C ALA A 25 4.34 -3.84 6.35
N TYR A 26 4.09 -2.90 5.45
CA TYR A 26 2.80 -2.23 5.31
C TYR A 26 1.95 -3.01 4.31
N VAL A 27 0.74 -3.39 4.70
CA VAL A 27 -0.17 -4.18 3.87
C VAL A 27 -1.36 -3.29 3.48
N PRO A 28 -1.39 -2.70 2.27
CA PRO A 28 -2.52 -1.89 1.86
C PRO A 28 -3.72 -2.78 1.53
N LEU A 29 -4.77 -2.67 2.35
CA LEU A 29 -6.02 -3.41 2.20
C LEU A 29 -7.18 -2.42 2.00
N GLY A 30 -7.92 -2.58 0.91
CA GLY A 30 -9.14 -1.83 0.62
C GLY A 30 -10.06 -2.62 -0.30
N SER A 31 -11.12 -1.98 -0.78
CA SER A 31 -12.19 -2.58 -1.59
C SER A 31 -12.37 -1.85 -2.93
N LEU A 32 -13.10 -2.50 -3.84
CA LEU A 32 -13.80 -1.84 -4.94
C LEU A 32 -15.24 -1.57 -4.52
N GLU A 33 -15.56 -0.32 -4.22
CA GLU A 33 -16.86 0.08 -3.67
C GLU A 33 -17.39 1.36 -4.32
N TRP A 34 -18.72 1.46 -4.42
CA TRP A 34 -19.38 2.66 -4.89
C TRP A 34 -19.35 3.77 -3.82
N HIS A 35 -18.85 4.94 -4.21
CA HIS A 35 -18.85 6.13 -3.36
C HIS A 35 -19.55 7.33 -4.03
N GLY A 36 -20.51 7.05 -4.92
CA GLY A 36 -21.18 8.07 -5.72
C GLY A 36 -20.48 8.37 -7.06
N PRO A 37 -21.12 9.17 -7.94
CA PRO A 37 -20.69 9.36 -9.32
C PRO A 37 -19.39 10.18 -9.48
N HIS A 38 -18.88 10.75 -8.39
CA HIS A 38 -17.73 11.67 -8.38
C HIS A 38 -16.45 11.04 -7.81
N ILE A 39 -16.51 9.77 -7.40
CA ILE A 39 -15.39 9.07 -6.74
C ILE A 39 -15.13 7.74 -7.47
N ALA A 40 -13.86 7.42 -7.67
CA ALA A 40 -13.45 6.16 -8.30
C ALA A 40 -13.77 4.94 -7.41
N MET A 41 -14.13 3.82 -8.03
CA MET A 41 -14.44 2.56 -7.32
C MET A 41 -13.30 2.06 -6.42
N GLY A 42 -12.04 2.28 -6.81
CA GLY A 42 -10.86 1.84 -6.04
C GLY A 42 -10.35 2.85 -5.03
N ASN A 43 -11.16 3.86 -4.69
CA ASN A 43 -10.81 4.97 -3.82
C ASN A 43 -10.11 4.53 -2.52
N ASP A 44 -10.61 3.48 -1.88
CA ASP A 44 -10.09 3.01 -0.58
C ASP A 44 -8.67 2.49 -0.71
N THR A 45 -8.46 1.54 -1.63
CA THR A 45 -7.15 0.95 -1.89
C THR A 45 -6.14 1.98 -2.42
N LEU A 46 -6.57 2.89 -3.31
CA LEU A 46 -5.71 3.96 -3.84
C LEU A 46 -5.19 4.89 -2.73
N LYS A 47 -6.08 5.31 -1.81
CA LYS A 47 -5.73 6.17 -0.70
C LYS A 47 -4.78 5.47 0.28
N ILE A 48 -5.13 4.26 0.73
CA ILE A 48 -4.33 3.56 1.73
C ILE A 48 -2.95 3.18 1.18
N HIS A 49 -2.85 2.74 -0.08
CA HIS A 49 -1.56 2.47 -0.71
C HIS A 49 -0.67 3.71 -0.71
N ALA A 50 -1.22 4.88 -1.09
CA ALA A 50 -0.45 6.13 -1.10
C ALA A 50 -0.03 6.56 0.33
N VAL A 51 -0.85 6.30 1.35
CA VAL A 51 -0.49 6.54 2.76
C VAL A 51 0.65 5.62 3.20
N CYS A 52 0.54 4.31 2.96
CA CYS A 52 1.58 3.33 3.28
C CYS A 52 2.93 3.70 2.64
N VAL A 53 2.94 4.08 1.35
CA VAL A 53 4.17 4.53 0.67
C VAL A 53 4.78 5.76 1.33
N ARG A 54 3.96 6.73 1.76
CA ARG A 54 4.47 7.93 2.45
C ARG A 54 5.02 7.60 3.83
N ILE A 55 4.40 6.68 4.56
CA ILE A 55 4.88 6.23 5.87
C ILE A 55 6.20 5.48 5.70
N ALA A 56 6.26 4.46 4.84
CA ALA A 56 7.48 3.66 4.61
C ALA A 56 8.68 4.53 4.18
N LYS A 57 8.44 5.57 3.36
CA LYS A 57 9.49 6.53 2.99
C LYS A 57 10.05 7.33 4.17
N ARG A 58 9.27 7.55 5.22
CA ARG A 58 9.65 8.31 6.42
C ARG A 58 10.21 7.42 7.54
N THR A 59 9.66 6.22 7.70
CA THR A 59 9.95 5.34 8.84
C THR A 59 10.77 4.11 8.49
N GLY A 60 10.97 3.81 7.21
CA GLY A 60 11.54 2.55 6.74
C GLY A 60 10.49 1.44 6.59
N GLY A 61 10.92 0.28 6.12
CA GLY A 61 10.05 -0.87 5.80
C GLY A 61 9.66 -0.95 4.33
N VAL A 62 8.84 -1.94 4.02
CA VAL A 62 8.35 -2.24 2.66
C VAL A 62 6.83 -2.16 2.60
N VAL A 63 6.29 -1.74 1.46
CA VAL A 63 4.86 -1.72 1.16
C VAL A 63 4.57 -2.89 0.23
N LEU A 64 3.71 -3.81 0.68
CA LEU A 64 3.27 -4.92 -0.14
C LEU A 64 2.31 -4.44 -1.25
N PRO A 65 2.12 -5.23 -2.32
CA PRO A 65 1.18 -4.89 -3.37
C PRO A 65 -0.22 -4.64 -2.81
N PRO A 66 -0.92 -3.59 -3.27
CA PRO A 66 -2.22 -3.24 -2.74
C PRO A 66 -3.29 -4.26 -3.13
N THR A 67 -4.17 -4.61 -2.18
CA THR A 67 -5.33 -5.46 -2.44
C THR A 67 -6.60 -4.62 -2.61
N PHE A 68 -7.38 -4.92 -3.65
CA PHE A 68 -8.67 -4.29 -3.97
C PHE A 68 -9.88 -5.15 -3.60
N TRP A 69 -9.65 -6.37 -3.10
CA TRP A 69 -10.66 -7.39 -2.84
C TRP A 69 -11.05 -7.51 -1.37
N GLY A 70 -10.93 -6.40 -0.61
CA GLY A 70 -11.43 -6.33 0.75
C GLY A 70 -12.94 -6.54 0.79
N ILE A 71 -13.41 -7.22 1.83
CA ILE A 71 -14.85 -7.38 2.09
C ILE A 71 -15.39 -6.02 2.54
N SER A 72 -16.21 -5.40 1.71
CA SER A 72 -17.13 -4.36 2.19
C SER A 72 -18.44 -5.03 2.59
N THR A 73 -18.90 -4.79 3.82
CA THR A 73 -20.24 -5.17 4.27
C THR A 73 -21.28 -4.09 3.94
N GLY A 74 -20.97 -3.17 3.02
CA GLY A 74 -21.80 -2.03 2.67
C GLY A 74 -23.20 -2.46 2.20
N GLY A 75 -24.20 -2.19 3.05
CA GLY A 75 -25.60 -2.17 2.65
C GLY A 75 -25.79 -1.16 1.53
N GLN A 76 -26.34 -1.65 0.41
CA GLN A 76 -27.03 -0.82 -0.56
C GLN A 76 -28.48 -0.67 -0.13
#